data_AF-A0A941LK78-F1
#
_entry.id   AF-A0A941LK78-F1
#
_cell.length_a   1.000
_cell.length_b   1.000
_cell.length_c   1.000
_cell.angle_alpha   90.00
_cell.angle_beta   90.00
_cell.angle_gamma   90.00
#
_symmetry.space_group_name_H-M   'P 1'
#
loop_
_entity.id
_entity.type
_entity.pdbx_description
1 polymer ?
#
loop_
_entity_poly.entity_id
_entity_poly.type
_entity_poly.pdbx_seq_one_letter_code
_entity_poly.pdbx_strand_id
1 'polypeptide(L)'
;MSCSRCQGLMVRDHFLDFDGTVGHMWVNGFRCMNCGNVHDPVIEQHRRTRPEPMPTVSTSALGHSEDEFDGDMGTYPVMRQAA
;
A
#
# COMPACT_ATOMS: atom_id res chain seq x y z
N MET A 1 8.39 -16.52 18.53
CA MET A 1 8.16 -16.62 17.07
C MET A 1 9.33 -15.95 16.38
N SER A 2 9.96 -16.61 15.41
CA SER A 2 11.17 -16.12 14.74
C SER A 2 10.84 -15.83 13.27
N CYS A 3 11.41 -14.75 12.73
CA CYS A 3 11.16 -14.34 11.35
C CYS A 3 11.66 -15.39 10.35
N SER A 4 10.82 -15.76 9.37
CA SER A 4 11.22 -16.68 8.30
C SER A 4 12.35 -16.15 7.41
N ARG A 5 12.51 -14.83 7.31
CA ARG A 5 13.53 -14.20 6.46
C ARG A 5 14.90 -14.05 7.14
N CYS A 6 14.94 -13.55 8.38
CA CYS A 6 16.19 -13.20 9.06
C CYS A 6 16.36 -13.87 10.42
N GLN A 7 15.48 -14.81 10.79
CA GLN A 7 15.42 -15.46 12.10
C GLN A 7 15.31 -14.47 13.29
N GLY A 8 15.04 -13.20 13.02
CA GLY A 8 14.93 -12.14 14.02
C GLY A 8 13.64 -12.20 14.84
N LEU A 9 13.57 -11.33 15.85
CA LEU A 9 12.42 -11.23 16.74
C LEU A 9 11.16 -10.78 15.99
N MET A 10 10.07 -11.50 16.19
CA MET A 10 8.73 -11.09 15.75
C MET A 10 7.89 -10.66 16.94
N VAL A 11 7.25 -9.50 16.80
CA VAL A 11 6.36 -8.91 17.80
C VAL A 11 4.96 -8.78 17.20
N ARG A 12 3.93 -8.93 18.03
CA ARG A 12 2.54 -8.73 17.59
C ARG A 12 2.30 -7.24 17.38
N ASP A 13 1.68 -6.89 16.25
CA ASP A 13 1.43 -5.52 15.83
C ASP A 13 -0.01 -5.40 15.29
N HIS A 14 -0.55 -4.19 15.32
CA HIS A 14 -1.90 -3.88 14.84
C HIS A 14 -1.80 -3.15 13.50
N PHE A 15 -2.32 -3.79 12.45
CA PHE A 15 -2.35 -3.24 11.09
C PHE A 15 -3.71 -2.63 10.81
N LEU A 16 -3.70 -1.48 10.14
CA LEU A 16 -4.91 -0.86 9.61
C LEU A 16 -5.25 -1.46 8.25
N ASP A 17 -6.45 -2.00 8.13
CA ASP A 17 -7.01 -2.43 6.85
C ASP A 17 -7.95 -1.34 6.33
N PHE A 18 -7.53 -0.68 5.23
CA PHE A 18 -8.30 0.40 4.59
C PHE A 18 -9.34 -0.13 3.59
N ASP A 19 -9.14 -1.35 3.07
CA ASP A 19 -10.05 -2.01 2.13
C ASP A 19 -11.02 -2.98 2.82
N GLY A 20 -10.86 -3.16 4.13
CA GLY A 20 -11.65 -4.07 4.96
C GLY A 20 -13.13 -3.69 5.02
N THR A 21 -13.98 -4.73 5.03
CA THR A 21 -15.43 -4.61 5.24
C THR A 21 -15.74 -3.73 6.46
N VAL A 22 -16.67 -2.78 6.29
CA VAL A 22 -17.12 -1.83 7.33
C VAL A 22 -17.25 -2.51 8.69
N GLY A 23 -16.39 -2.14 9.65
CA GLY A 23 -16.43 -2.61 11.04
C GLY A 23 -15.16 -3.27 11.57
N HIS A 24 -14.23 -3.70 10.71
CA HIS A 24 -12.96 -4.33 11.13
C HIS A 24 -11.74 -3.62 10.54
N MET A 25 -11.46 -2.41 11.03
CA MET A 25 -10.31 -1.61 10.58
C MET A 25 -8.96 -2.08 11.15
N TRP A 26 -8.96 -3.00 12.13
CA TRP A 26 -7.76 -3.42 12.84
C TRP A 26 -7.55 -4.92 12.71
N VAL A 27 -6.41 -5.29 12.12
CA VAL A 27 -5.97 -6.69 11.96
C VAL A 27 -4.75 -6.92 12.84
N ASN A 28 -4.74 -8.04 13.56
CA ASN A 28 -3.59 -8.45 14.35
C ASN A 28 -2.62 -9.25 13.47
N GLY A 29 -1.38 -8.80 13.36
CA GLY A 29 -0.32 -9.51 12.65
C GLY A 29 0.97 -9.57 13.46
N PHE A 30 2.01 -10.14 12.88
CA PHE A 30 3.34 -10.17 13.47
C PHE A 30 4.34 -9.41 12.59
N ARG A 31 5.05 -8.45 13.16
CA ARG A 31 6.12 -7.71 12.47
C ARG A 31 7.48 -8.12 13.01
N CYS A 32 8.42 -8.38 12.10
CA CYS A 32 9.81 -8.57 12.48
C CYS A 32 10.46 -7.21 12.77
N MET A 33 11.06 -7.06 13.96
CA MET A 33 11.76 -5.83 14.34
C MET A 33 13.10 -5.65 13.62
N ASN A 34 13.68 -6.73 13.07
CA ASN A 34 14.98 -6.69 12.41
C ASN A 34 14.89 -6.41 10.90
N CYS A 35 13.92 -6.99 10.19
CA CYS A 35 13.82 -6.87 8.72
C CYS A 35 12.48 -6.30 8.23
N GLY A 36 11.53 -6.01 9.12
CA GLY A 36 10.21 -5.50 8.74
C GLY A 36 9.26 -6.52 8.11
N ASN A 37 9.65 -7.80 7.99
CA ASN A 37 8.77 -8.82 7.45
C ASN A 37 7.49 -8.95 8.30
N VAL A 38 6.34 -8.85 7.65
CA VAL A 38 5.03 -9.02 8.28
C VAL A 38 4.52 -10.43 8.00
N HIS A 39 4.04 -11.10 9.03
CA HIS A 39 3.35 -12.38 8.92
C HIS A 39 1.91 -12.20 9.41
N ASP A 40 0.98 -12.31 8.48
CA ASP A 40 -0.45 -12.29 8.73
C ASP A 40 -1.04 -13.57 8.09
N PRO A 41 -1.68 -14.45 8.87
CA PRO A 41 -2.23 -15.69 8.36
C PRO A 41 -3.32 -15.48 7.30
N VAL A 42 -4.08 -14.38 7.36
CA VAL A 42 -5.12 -14.04 6.37
C VAL A 42 -4.47 -13.60 5.07
N ILE A 43 -3.46 -12.74 5.13
CA ILE A 43 -2.69 -12.31 3.94
C ILE A 43 -1.99 -13.51 3.30
N GLU A 44 -1.40 -14.39 4.11
CA GLU A 44 -0.72 -15.59 3.64
C GLU A 44 -1.70 -16.55 2.94
N GLN A 45 -2.89 -16.75 3.51
CA GLN A 45 -3.93 -17.54 2.87
C GLN A 45 -4.38 -16.91 1.54
N HIS A 46 -4.61 -15.60 1.52
CA HIS A 46 -4.99 -14.88 0.30
C HIS A 46 -3.91 -14.95 -0.79
N ARG A 47 -2.61 -14.89 -0.42
CA ARG A 47 -1.50 -15.07 -1.36
C ARG A 47 -1.44 -16.47 -1.95
N ARG A 48 -1.75 -17.51 -1.17
CA ARG A 48 -1.75 -18.89 -1.65
C ARG A 48 -2.91 -19.20 -2.58
N THR A 49 -4.06 -18.55 -2.38
CA THR A 49 -5.24 -18.74 -3.22
C THR A 49 -5.24 -17.86 -4.47
N ARG A 50 -4.44 -16.79 -4.49
CA ARG A 50 -4.34 -15.90 -5.65
C ARG A 50 -3.33 -16.46 -6.67
N PRO A 51 -3.66 -16.49 -7.97
CA PRO A 51 -2.69 -16.82 -9.02
C PRO A 51 -1.49 -15.86 -8.97
N GLU A 52 -0.31 -16.34 -9.38
CA GLU A 52 0.93 -15.54 -9.33
C GLU A 52 0.70 -14.14 -9.91
N PRO A 53 1.16 -13.09 -9.22
CA PRO A 53 1.06 -11.74 -9.75
C PRO A 53 1.82 -11.68 -11.08
N MET A 54 1.08 -11.41 -12.16
CA MET A 54 1.67 -11.18 -13.47
C MET A 54 2.67 -10.03 -13.34
N PRO A 55 3.94 -10.22 -13.74
CA PRO A 55 4.92 -9.14 -13.69
C PRO A 55 4.44 -8.01 -14.61
N THR A 56 4.09 -6.87 -14.02
CA THR A 56 3.78 -5.65 -14.75
C THR A 56 5.08 -5.00 -15.16
N VAL A 57 5.32 -4.90 -16.47
CA VAL A 57 6.46 -4.14 -17.01
C VAL A 57 6.20 -2.67 -16.74
N SER A 58 7.11 -2.00 -16.02
CA SER A 58 7.06 -0.55 -15.85
C SER A 58 7.20 0.14 -17.22
N THR A 59 6.15 0.82 -17.66
CA THR A 59 6.11 1.67 -18.85
C THR A 59 6.81 3.02 -18.61
N SER A 60 7.99 3.02 -18.02
CA SER A 60 8.80 4.25 -17.85
C SER A 60 9.63 4.60 -19.10
N ALA A 61 9.44 3.89 -20.22
CA ALA A 61 10.22 4.04 -21.44
C ALA A 61 9.44 4.58 -22.65
N LEU A 62 8.22 5.12 -22.47
CA LEU A 62 7.59 5.92 -23.52
C LEU A 62 7.91 7.39 -23.23
N GLY A 63 8.95 7.91 -23.90
CA GLY A 63 9.34 9.30 -23.83
C GLY A 63 8.16 10.20 -24.20
N HIS A 64 7.67 10.96 -23.23
CA HIS A 64 6.82 12.11 -23.48
C HIS A 64 7.72 13.24 -23.98
N SER A 65 7.60 13.61 -25.26
CA SER A 65 8.10 14.89 -25.72
C SER A 65 7.32 15.98 -25.01
N GLU A 66 8.01 16.75 -24.18
CA GLU A 66 7.50 17.95 -23.53
C GLU A 66 7.30 19.04 -24.60
N ASP A 67 6.20 18.97 -25.35
CA ASP A 67 5.73 20.11 -26.14
C ASP A 67 4.96 21.05 -25.21
N GLU A 68 5.73 21.98 -24.63
CA GLU A 68 5.39 23.32 -24.13
C GLU A 68 3.90 23.74 -24.27
N PHE A 69 3.16 23.76 -23.16
CA PHE A 69 1.89 24.49 -23.06
C PHE A 69 2.06 25.65 -22.09
N ASP A 70 2.46 26.80 -22.65
CA ASP A 70 2.52 28.09 -21.97
C ASP A 70 1.08 28.64 -21.87
N GLY A 71 0.53 28.80 -20.65
CA GLY A 71 -0.88 29.18 -20.52
C GLY A 71 -1.44 29.33 -19.10
N ASP A 72 -1.09 30.44 -18.47
CA ASP A 72 -1.89 31.22 -17.50
C ASP A 72 -2.29 30.59 -16.15
N MET A 73 -1.59 31.05 -15.11
CA MET A 73 -1.84 30.81 -13.69
C MET A 73 -3.06 31.63 -13.21
N GLY A 74 -4.26 31.15 -13.53
CA GLY A 74 -5.52 31.75 -13.10
C GLY A 74 -5.99 31.25 -11.72
N THR A 75 -5.68 32.02 -10.67
CA THR A 75 -6.34 32.15 -9.35
C THR A 75 -7.60 31.27 -9.08
N TYR A 76 -7.52 30.33 -8.13
CA TYR A 76 -8.69 29.62 -7.60
C TYR A 76 -9.44 30.48 -6.55
N PRO A 77 -10.75 30.75 -6.70
CA PRO A 77 -11.54 31.33 -5.62
C PRO A 77 -12.03 30.23 -4.68
N VAL A 78 -11.45 30.16 -3.49
CA VAL A 78 -12.11 29.57 -2.31
C VAL A 78 -13.25 30.51 -1.91
N MET A 79 -14.50 30.03 -1.89
CA MET A 79 -15.45 30.36 -0.82
C MET A 79 -16.59 29.33 -0.71
N ARG A 80 -16.87 29.03 0.56
CA ARG A 80 -17.89 28.17 1.17
C ARG A 80 -19.32 28.43 0.66
N GLN A 81 -20.14 27.38 0.59
CA GLN A 81 -21.58 27.51 0.77
C GLN A 81 -22.05 26.60 1.91
N ALA A 82 -22.62 27.26 2.91
CA ALA A 82 -23.56 26.67 3.86
C ALA A 82 -24.97 27.01 3.36
N ALA A 83 -25.85 26.01 3.39
CA ALA A 83 -27.30 26.18 3.51
C ALA A 83 -27.83 24.95 4.27
#